data_AF-A0A6J4P8W0-F1
#
_entry.id   AF-A0A6J4P8W0-F1
#
_cell.length_a   1.000
_cell.length_b   1.000
_cell.length_c   1.000
_cell.angle_alpha   90.00
_cell.angle_beta   90.00
_cell.angle_gamma   90.00
#
_symmetry.space_group_name_H-M   'P 1'
#
loop_
_entity.id
_entity.type
_entity.pdbx_description
1 polymer ?
#
loop_
_entity_poly.entity_id
_entity_poly.type
_entity_poly.pdbx_seq_one_letter_code
_entity_poly.pdbx_strand_id
1 'polypeptide(L)' 'MSRPDLPEPEWVRRRRLAAVFGDVLPDTTSDERDAAEARDDAGTDAWLRAQVPPHHG' A
#
# COMPACT_ATOMS: atom_id res chain seq x y z
N MET A 1 -11.76 -10.04 -25.93
CA MET A 1 -11.76 -8.69 -25.33
C MET A 1 -12.30 -8.83 -23.92
N SER A 2 -11.45 -9.03 -22.91
CA SER A 2 -11.90 -9.08 -21.51
C SER A 2 -12.28 -7.68 -21.08
N ARG A 3 -13.50 -7.48 -20.55
CA ARG A 3 -13.87 -6.22 -19.89
C ARG A 3 -12.85 -5.94 -18.78
N PRO A 4 -12.43 -4.69 -18.55
CA PRO A 4 -11.65 -4.38 -17.36
C PRO A 4 -12.48 -4.85 -16.16
N ASP A 5 -11.85 -5.62 -15.28
CA ASP A 5 -12.43 -6.01 -13.99
C ASP A 5 -12.70 -4.71 -13.24
N LEU A 6 -13.95 -4.29 -13.22
CA LEU A 6 -14.34 -3.08 -12.49
C LEU A 6 -14.22 -3.44 -11.01
N PRO A 7 -13.55 -2.61 -10.19
CA PRO A 7 -13.40 -2.90 -8.78
C PRO A 7 -14.78 -3.15 -8.17
N GLU A 8 -14.88 -4.24 -7.41
CA GLU A 8 -16.11 -4.63 -6.74
C GLU A 8 -16.59 -3.50 -5.81
N PRO A 9 -17.92 -3.28 -5.69
CA PRO A 9 -18.44 -2.32 -4.72
C PRO A 9 -17.97 -2.66 -3.30
N GLU A 10 -17.63 -1.64 -2.50
CA GLU A 10 -17.07 -1.80 -1.15
C GLU A 10 -17.90 -2.73 -0.24
N TRP A 11 -19.23 -2.66 -0.32
CA TRP A 11 -20.13 -3.49 0.47
C TRP A 11 -20.03 -4.99 0.12
N VAL A 12 -19.74 -5.33 -1.13
CA VAL A 12 -19.54 -6.71 -1.59
C VAL A 12 -18.23 -7.23 -0.98
N ARG A 13 -17.17 -6.44 -1.08
CA ARG A 13 -15.85 -6.77 -0.51
C ARG A 13 -15.93 -6.98 1.00
N ARG A 14 -16.60 -6.07 1.72
CA ARG A 14 -16.80 -6.17 3.18
C ARG A 14 -17.59 -7.43 3.55
N ARG A 15 -18.67 -7.73 2.84
CA ARG A 15 -19.47 -8.96 3.09
C ARG A 15 -18.66 -10.24 2.86
N ARG A 16 -17.82 -10.27 1.81
CA ARG A 16 -16.94 -11.41 1.52
C ARG A 16 -15.89 -11.62 2.61
N LEU A 17 -15.25 -10.55 3.07
CA LEU A 17 -14.27 -10.62 4.15
C LEU A 17 -14.92 -11.08 5.46
N ALA A 18 -16.10 -10.56 5.80
CA ALA A 18 -16.82 -10.95 7.00
C ALA A 18 -17.24 -12.43 7.02
N ALA A 19 -17.52 -13.02 5.85
CA ALA A 19 -17.82 -14.46 5.75
C ALA A 19 -16.63 -15.36 6.12
N VAL A 20 -15.39 -14.86 6.04
CA VAL A 20 -14.16 -15.62 6.33
C VAL A 20 -13.59 -15.24 7.70
N PHE A 21 -13.55 -13.93 8.00
CA PHE A 21 -12.86 -13.37 9.16
C PHE A 21 -13.80 -12.86 10.26
N GLY A 22 -15.11 -12.76 9.99
CA GLY A 22 -16.07 -12.07 10.86
C GLY A 22 -16.04 -10.56 10.70
N ASP A 23 -16.79 -9.84 11.54
CA ASP A 23 -16.96 -8.38 11.42
C ASP A 23 -15.71 -7.58 11.84
N VAL A 24 -14.80 -8.19 12.60
CA VAL A 24 -13.55 -7.58 13.04
C VAL A 24 -12.42 -8.12 12.17
N LEU A 25 -11.80 -7.23 11.38
CA LEU A 25 -10.65 -7.59 10.57
C LEU A 25 -9.34 -7.48 11.39
N PRO A 26 -8.33 -8.32 11.08
CA PRO A 26 -6.99 -8.11 11.61
C PRO A 26 -6.47 -6.71 11.24
N ASP A 27 -5.78 -6.08 12.17
CA ASP A 27 -4.98 -4.88 11.89
C ASP A 27 -3.74 -5.28 11.08
N THR A 28 -3.26 -4.41 10.19
CA THR A 28 -2.03 -4.62 9.45
C THR A 28 -1.03 -3.54 9.79
N THR A 29 0.22 -3.94 10.02
CA THR A 29 1.29 -3.00 10.35
C THR A 29 1.77 -2.25 9.11
N SER A 30 2.60 -1.22 9.32
CA SER A 30 3.12 -0.45 8.20
C SER A 30 4.16 -1.18 7.37
N ASP A 31 4.85 -2.18 7.93
CA ASP A 31 5.88 -2.97 7.25
C ASP A 31 5.29 -4.06 6.35
N GLU A 32 4.07 -4.51 6.61
CA GLU A 32 3.35 -5.50 5.76
C GLU A 32 2.73 -4.88 4.50
N ARG A 33 2.59 -3.54 4.47
CA ARG A 33 1.99 -2.83 3.34
C ARG A 33 3.05 -2.49 2.30
N ASP A 34 2.78 -2.82 1.04
CA ASP A 34 3.67 -2.44 -0.05
C ASP A 34 3.65 -0.92 -0.20
N ALA A 35 4.78 -0.30 0.10
CA ALA A 35 4.87 1.15 0.20
C ALA A 35 4.96 1.85 -1.16
N ALA A 36 4.87 1.09 -2.26
CA ALA A 36 4.67 1.62 -3.61
C ALA A 36 3.35 2.39 -3.77
N GLU A 37 2.30 2.08 -2.98
CA GLU A 37 1.02 2.81 -3.05
C GLU A 37 1.03 4.13 -2.27
N ALA A 38 2.01 4.35 -1.38
CA ALA A 38 2.04 5.48 -0.45
C ALA A 38 3.16 6.50 -0.72
N ARG A 39 4.07 6.22 -1.65
CA ARG A 39 5.23 7.06 -1.93
C ARG A 39 5.06 7.78 -3.26
N ASP A 40 4.58 9.02 -3.19
CA ASP A 40 4.99 10.01 -4.18
C ASP A 40 6.52 10.13 -4.09
N ASP A 41 7.23 9.49 -5.02
CA ASP A 41 8.68 9.22 -4.99
C ASP A 41 9.58 10.46 -4.86
N ALA A 42 9.07 11.65 -5.20
CA ALA A 42 9.87 12.87 -5.29
C ALA A 42 10.49 13.33 -3.95
N GLY A 43 9.79 13.16 -2.82
CA GLY A 43 10.28 13.59 -1.51
C GLY A 43 11.30 12.63 -0.88
N THR A 44 11.06 11.34 -1.06
CA THR A 44 11.90 10.27 -0.49
C THR A 44 13.28 10.24 -1.15
N ASP A 45 13.30 10.36 -2.48
CA ASP A 45 14.53 10.33 -3.27
C ASP A 45 15.40 11.58 -3.03
N ALA A 46 14.79 12.76 -2.86
CA ALA A 46 15.49 13.99 -2.47
C ALA A 46 16.13 13.87 -1.08
N TRP A 47 15.41 13.29 -0.10
CA TRP A 47 15.94 13.06 1.24
C TRP A 47 17.12 12.08 1.23
N LEU A 48 17.01 10.97 0.48
CA LEU A 48 18.09 9.97 0.37
C LEU A 48 19.37 10.55 -0.22
N ARG A 49 19.28 11.38 -1.28
CA ARG A 49 20.46 12.05 -1.87
C ARG A 49 21.13 13.04 -0.91
N ALA A 50 20.36 13.62 0.01
CA ALA A 50 20.90 14.51 1.04
C ALA A 50 21.65 13.78 2.17
N GLN A 51 21.51 12.44 2.27
CA GLN A 51 22.19 11.63 3.30
C GLN A 51 23.58 11.11 2.87
N VAL A 52 24.10 11.51 1.71
CA VAL A 52 25.43 11.06 1.26
C VAL A 52 26.53 11.68 2.15
N PRO A 53 27.37 10.86 2.83
CA PRO A 53 28.45 11.37 3.66
C PRO A 53 29.50 12.17 2.86
N PRO A 54 30.08 13.25 3.43
CA PRO A 54 30.97 14.18 2.72
C PRO A 54 32.33 13.59 2.30
N HIS A 55 32.64 12.36 2.72
CA HIS A 55 33.88 11.65 2.40
C HIS A 55 33.68 10.51 1.39
N HIS A 56 32.52 10.47 0.70
CA HIS A 56 32.40 9.66 -0.51
C HIS A 56 33.07 10.36 -1.69
N GLY A 57 34.39 10.19 -1.75
CA GLY A 57 35.30 10.52 -2.85
C GLY A 57 36.55 9.67 -2.74
#